data_AF-A0A2T4PY85-F1
#
_entry.id   AF-A0A2T4PY85-F1
#
_cell.length_a   1.000
_cell.length_b   1.000
_cell.length_c   1.000
_cell.angle_alpha   90.00
_cell.angle_beta   90.00
_cell.angle_gamma   90.00
#
_symmetry.space_group_name_H-M   'P 1'
#
loop_
_entity.id
_entity.type
_entity.pdbx_description
1 polymer ?
#
loop_
_entity_poly.entity_id
_entity_poly.type
_entity_poly.pdbx_seq_one_letter_code
_entity_poly.pdbx_strand_id
1 'polypeptide(L)'
;LLIQLWHLTHHYQPSQSSKLSSYLFIRLNYYLIDIFRKENKKIPTINIDTPIHSKNEPIQFLDEDALLLQDIYYLLNNQEKQWLDLKLLGYKQYEIANMMHLSISTIKKIKKITQSKIMQHLQYNLEKE
;
A
#
# COMPACT_ATOMS: atom_id res chain seq x y z
N LEU A 1 29.88 -7.56 -27.62
CA LEU A 1 30.64 -6.58 -28.45
C LEU A 1 31.49 -7.26 -29.53
N LEU A 2 32.21 -8.35 -29.23
CA LEU A 2 33.05 -9.07 -30.21
C LEU A 2 32.33 -9.47 -31.50
N ILE A 3 31.09 -9.97 -31.39
CA ILE A 3 30.27 -10.41 -32.54
C ILE A 3 29.93 -9.23 -33.48
N GLN A 4 29.65 -8.05 -32.92
CA GLN A 4 29.37 -6.84 -33.71
C GLN A 4 30.64 -6.27 -34.36
N LEU A 5 31.77 -6.33 -33.65
CA LEU A 5 33.06 -5.94 -34.19
C LEU A 5 33.43 -6.81 -35.40
N TRP A 6 33.28 -8.14 -35.28
CA TRP A 6 33.55 -9.10 -36.35
C TRP A 6 32.68 -8.85 -37.59
N HIS A 7 31.39 -8.58 -37.40
CA HIS A 7 30.47 -8.23 -38.47
C HIS A 7 30.86 -6.92 -39.17
N LEU A 8 31.22 -5.88 -38.42
CA LEU A 8 31.63 -4.58 -38.98
C LEU A 8 32.95 -4.66 -39.75
N THR A 9 33.88 -5.52 -39.34
CA THR A 9 35.13 -5.76 -40.07
C THR A 9 34.88 -6.46 -41.41
N HIS A 10 33.96 -7.42 -41.47
CA HIS A 10 33.60 -8.12 -42.71
C HIS A 10 32.85 -7.24 -43.73
N HIS A 11 32.11 -6.23 -43.27
CA HIS A 11 31.36 -5.29 -44.12
C HIS A 11 32.12 -3.98 -44.40
N TYR A 12 33.39 -3.87 -43.99
CA TYR A 12 34.19 -2.68 -44.26
C TYR A 12 34.57 -2.59 -45.75
N GLN A 13 34.10 -1.53 -46.40
CA GLN A 13 34.50 -1.18 -47.76
C GLN A 13 35.49 -0.01 -47.75
N PRO A 14 36.77 -0.23 -48.11
CA PRO A 14 37.80 0.81 -48.10
C PRO A 14 37.55 1.92 -49.14
N SER A 15 36.62 1.73 -50.07
CA SER A 15 36.21 2.73 -51.06
C SER A 15 35.32 3.85 -50.51
N GLN A 16 34.71 3.66 -49.33
CA GLN A 16 33.71 4.60 -48.78
C GLN A 16 34.14 5.26 -47.46
N SER A 17 35.26 4.84 -46.84
CA SER A 17 35.69 5.39 -45.55
C SER A 17 37.20 5.44 -45.41
N SER A 18 37.70 6.60 -44.96
CA SER A 18 39.13 6.95 -45.03
C SER A 18 40.03 6.14 -44.11
N LYS A 19 39.53 5.49 -43.04
CA LYS A 19 40.29 4.55 -42.16
C LYS A 19 39.36 3.56 -41.44
N LEU A 20 39.74 2.27 -41.39
CA LEU A 20 38.99 1.20 -40.69
C LEU A 20 38.77 1.52 -39.20
N SER A 21 39.78 2.07 -38.53
CA SER A 21 39.70 2.44 -37.11
C SER A 21 38.61 3.49 -36.84
N SER A 22 38.52 4.51 -37.69
CA SER A 22 37.48 5.55 -37.59
C SER A 22 36.09 4.99 -37.89
N TYR A 23 35.96 4.12 -38.88
CA TYR A 23 34.71 3.44 -39.21
C TYR A 23 34.19 2.58 -38.05
N LEU A 24 35.07 1.75 -37.48
CA LEU A 24 34.74 0.88 -36.34
C LEU A 24 34.37 1.71 -35.11
N PHE A 25 35.12 2.77 -34.81
CA PHE A 25 34.86 3.63 -33.66
C PHE A 25 33.48 4.28 -33.74
N ILE A 26 33.12 4.85 -34.88
CA ILE A 26 31.83 5.52 -35.07
C ILE A 26 30.67 4.51 -34.93
N ARG A 27 30.75 3.38 -35.63
CA ARG A 27 29.67 2.38 -35.62
C ARG A 27 29.51 1.72 -34.25
N LEU A 28 30.60 1.45 -33.56
CA LEU A 28 30.55 0.86 -32.22
C LEU A 28 29.99 1.85 -31.20
N ASN A 29 30.33 3.14 -31.31
CA ASN A 29 29.77 4.18 -30.45
C ASN A 29 28.25 4.29 -30.62
N TYR A 30 27.74 4.34 -31.85
CA TYR A 30 26.29 4.36 -32.09
C TYR A 30 25.60 3.08 -31.60
N TYR A 31 26.23 1.92 -31.78
CA TYR A 31 25.69 0.67 -31.28
C TYR A 31 25.58 0.65 -29.74
N LEU A 32 26.58 1.18 -29.03
CA LEU A 32 26.52 1.33 -27.57
C LEU A 32 25.40 2.28 -27.15
N ILE A 33 25.25 3.42 -27.82
CA ILE A 33 24.16 4.37 -27.55
C ILE A 33 22.80 3.69 -27.72
N ASP A 34 22.62 2.86 -28.74
CA ASP A 34 21.38 2.12 -28.95
C ASP A 34 21.13 1.05 -27.88
N ILE A 35 22.17 0.41 -27.35
CA ILE A 35 22.04 -0.48 -26.19
C ILE A 35 21.57 0.32 -24.97
N PHE A 36 22.23 1.45 -24.65
CA PHE A 36 21.82 2.29 -23.52
C PHE A 36 20.38 2.79 -23.66
N ARG A 37 19.97 3.18 -24.86
CA ARG A 37 18.56 3.56 -25.14
C ARG A 37 17.59 2.41 -24.92
N LYS A 38 17.97 1.17 -25.22
CA LYS A 38 17.13 -0.02 -24.97
C LYS A 38 17.02 -0.32 -23.48
N GLU A 39 18.13 -0.24 -22.74
CA GLU A 39 18.13 -0.43 -21.30
C GLU A 39 17.33 0.66 -20.57
N ASN A 40 17.47 1.93 -20.97
CA ASN A 40 16.72 3.04 -20.38
C ASN A 40 15.19 3.00 -20.65
N LYS A 41 14.75 2.25 -21.67
CA LYS A 41 13.32 2.03 -21.95
C LYS A 41 12.72 0.89 -21.13
N LYS A 42 13.55 0.08 -20.46
CA LYS A 42 13.04 -0.96 -19.57
C LYS A 42 12.48 -0.30 -18.32
N ILE A 43 11.36 -0.84 -17.85
CA ILE A 43 10.73 -0.44 -16.59
C ILE A 43 11.78 -0.64 -15.48
N PRO A 44 11.98 0.31 -14.55
CA PRO A 44 12.91 0.14 -13.46
C PRO A 44 12.50 -1.07 -12.63
N THR A 45 13.23 -2.17 -12.78
CA THR A 45 13.05 -3.39 -11.98
C THR A 45 13.94 -3.28 -10.75
N ILE A 46 13.36 -3.45 -9.58
CA ILE A 46 14.11 -3.54 -8.32
C ILE A 46 14.68 -4.96 -8.22
N ASN A 47 15.97 -5.07 -7.88
CA ASN A 47 16.60 -6.36 -7.64
C ASN A 47 16.12 -6.92 -6.30
N ILE A 48 15.70 -8.18 -6.27
CA ILE A 48 15.17 -8.85 -5.07
C ILE A 48 16.20 -8.86 -3.93
N ASP A 49 17.49 -8.86 -4.27
CA ASP A 49 18.60 -8.89 -3.30
C ASP A 49 19.01 -7.50 -2.78
N THR A 50 18.41 -6.42 -3.32
CA THR A 50 18.63 -5.10 -2.73
C THR A 50 17.80 -5.03 -1.45
N PRO A 51 18.40 -4.78 -0.27
CA PRO A 51 17.64 -4.57 0.95
C PRO A 51 16.82 -3.31 0.75
N ILE A 52 15.57 -3.48 0.33
CA ILE A 52 14.56 -2.44 0.39
C ILE A 52 14.45 -2.16 1.88
N HIS A 53 15.04 -1.05 2.34
CA HIS A 53 14.65 -0.48 3.61
C HIS A 53 13.22 0.01 3.43
N SER A 54 12.31 -0.96 3.50
CA SER A 54 10.89 -0.78 3.34
C SER A 54 10.48 0.11 4.48
N LYS A 55 10.11 1.36 4.17
CA LYS A 55 9.34 2.20 5.10
C LYS A 55 7.97 1.58 5.44
N ASN A 56 7.67 0.40 4.90
CA ASN A 56 6.48 -0.39 5.15
C ASN A 56 6.83 -1.66 5.95
N GLU A 57 7.81 -1.61 6.85
CA GLU A 57 7.77 -2.57 7.95
C GLU A 57 6.43 -2.37 8.66
N PRO A 58 5.65 -3.44 8.92
CA PRO A 58 4.44 -3.31 9.70
C PRO A 58 4.89 -2.79 11.06
N ILE A 59 4.60 -1.52 11.31
CA ILE A 59 4.79 -0.89 12.61
C ILE A 59 4.05 -1.82 13.56
N GLN A 60 4.77 -2.43 14.50
CA GLN A 60 4.18 -3.08 15.65
C GLN A 60 3.57 -1.96 16.51
N PHE A 61 2.49 -1.37 16.03
CA PHE A 61 1.68 -0.47 16.82
C PHE A 61 1.11 -1.37 17.91
N LEU A 62 1.57 -1.17 19.14
CA LEU A 62 0.82 -1.67 20.28
C LEU A 62 -0.60 -1.14 20.05
N ASP A 63 -1.56 -2.05 19.88
CA ASP A 63 -2.90 -1.71 19.44
C ASP A 63 -3.66 -1.08 20.63
N GLU A 64 -3.24 0.13 21.02
CA GLU A 64 -3.86 0.95 22.06
C GLU A 64 -5.34 1.15 21.72
N ASP A 65 -5.66 1.23 20.44
CA ASP A 65 -7.03 1.24 19.92
C ASP A 65 -7.77 -0.07 20.24
N ALA A 66 -7.16 -1.25 20.08
CA ALA A 66 -7.78 -2.51 20.49
C ALA A 66 -7.95 -2.64 22.00
N LEU A 67 -7.00 -2.14 22.81
CA LEU A 67 -7.15 -2.12 24.28
C LEU A 67 -8.32 -1.22 24.69
N LEU A 68 -8.39 -0.02 24.12
CA LEU A 68 -9.47 0.93 24.36
C LEU A 68 -10.82 0.35 23.90
N LEU A 69 -10.85 -0.35 22.77
CA LEU A 69 -12.04 -1.03 22.28
C LEU A 69 -12.48 -2.13 23.28
N GLN A 70 -11.55 -2.91 23.81
CA GLN A 70 -11.84 -3.94 24.80
C GLN A 70 -12.43 -3.36 26.10
N ASP A 71 -11.91 -2.23 26.57
CA ASP A 71 -12.44 -1.50 27.73
C ASP A 71 -13.86 -0.98 27.48
N ILE A 72 -14.10 -0.44 26.28
CA ILE A 72 -15.45 -0.06 25.84
C ILE A 72 -16.37 -1.27 25.88
N TYR A 73 -15.95 -2.42 25.33
CA TYR A 73 -16.75 -3.64 25.40
C TYR A 73 -17.04 -4.04 26.85
N TYR A 74 -16.10 -3.89 27.79
CA TYR A 74 -16.38 -4.22 29.20
C TYR A 74 -17.48 -3.32 29.80
N LEU A 75 -17.55 -2.05 29.40
CA LEU A 75 -18.51 -1.08 29.91
C LEU A 75 -19.94 -1.25 29.33
N LEU A 76 -20.06 -1.83 28.14
CA LEU A 76 -21.34 -2.02 27.46
C LEU A 76 -22.08 -3.27 27.94
N ASN A 77 -23.41 -3.17 28.03
CA ASN A 77 -24.29 -4.31 28.26
C ASN A 77 -24.46 -5.15 26.98
N ASN A 78 -24.92 -6.40 27.06
CA ASN A 78 -24.99 -7.32 25.90
C ASN A 78 -25.79 -6.76 24.71
N GLN A 79 -26.88 -6.03 24.97
CA GLN A 79 -27.65 -5.38 23.91
C GLN A 79 -26.92 -4.17 23.29
N GLU A 80 -26.14 -3.44 24.07
CA GLU A 80 -25.34 -2.31 23.58
C GLU A 80 -24.18 -2.83 22.73
N LYS A 81 -23.53 -3.92 23.17
CA LYS A 81 -22.47 -4.63 22.41
C LYS A 81 -22.97 -5.08 21.04
N GLN A 82 -24.07 -5.83 21.03
CA GLN A 82 -24.64 -6.34 19.79
C GLN A 82 -25.07 -5.19 18.86
N TRP A 83 -25.54 -4.06 19.40
CA TRP A 83 -25.81 -2.87 18.59
C TRP A 83 -24.51 -2.26 18.00
N LEU A 84 -23.44 -2.18 18.80
CA LEU A 84 -22.14 -1.66 18.37
C LEU A 84 -21.51 -2.54 17.29
N ASP A 85 -21.53 -3.87 17.46
CA ASP A 85 -21.04 -4.85 16.47
C ASP A 85 -21.72 -4.65 15.11
N LEU A 86 -23.06 -4.63 15.12
CA LEU A 86 -23.84 -4.42 13.90
C LEU A 86 -23.59 -3.04 13.30
N LYS A 87 -23.33 -2.03 14.13
CA LYS A 87 -23.01 -0.70 13.64
C LYS A 87 -21.64 -0.64 12.99
N LEU A 88 -20.63 -1.33 13.52
CA LEU A 88 -19.29 -1.45 12.97
C LEU A 88 -19.29 -2.23 11.64
N LEU A 89 -20.17 -3.23 11.51
CA LEU A 89 -20.41 -3.94 10.24
C LEU A 89 -21.12 -3.08 9.17
N GLY A 90 -21.56 -1.87 9.52
CA GLY A 90 -22.17 -0.92 8.57
C GLY A 90 -23.68 -1.02 8.42
N TYR A 91 -24.38 -1.81 9.24
CA TYR A 91 -25.83 -1.95 9.16
C TYR A 91 -26.57 -0.64 9.48
N LYS A 92 -27.71 -0.43 8.81
CA LYS A 92 -28.60 0.71 9.03
C LYS A 92 -29.52 0.45 10.22
N GLN A 93 -30.08 1.52 10.79
CA GLN A 93 -30.90 1.44 12.02
C GLN A 93 -32.10 0.50 11.90
N TYR A 94 -32.75 0.44 10.73
CA TYR A 94 -33.88 -0.46 10.50
C TYR A 94 -33.44 -1.93 10.38
N GLU A 95 -32.26 -2.19 9.83
CA GLU A 95 -31.68 -3.54 9.70
C GLU A 95 -31.31 -4.07 11.08
N ILE A 96 -30.68 -3.22 11.90
CA ILE A 96 -30.35 -3.53 13.29
C ILE A 96 -31.62 -3.81 14.10
N ALA A 97 -32.67 -2.99 13.94
CA ALA A 97 -33.96 -3.21 14.61
C ALA A 97 -34.57 -4.59 14.26
N ASN A 98 -34.53 -4.96 12.98
CA ASN A 98 -35.01 -6.26 12.52
C ASN A 98 -34.16 -7.42 13.05
N MET A 99 -32.83 -7.30 13.02
CA MET A 99 -31.90 -8.34 13.50
C MET A 99 -31.96 -8.55 15.02
N MET A 100 -32.15 -7.47 15.79
CA MET A 100 -32.26 -7.56 17.24
C MET A 100 -33.68 -7.86 17.72
N HIS A 101 -34.67 -7.93 16.81
CA HIS A 101 -36.09 -8.04 17.13
C HIS A 101 -36.59 -6.94 18.09
N LEU A 102 -36.09 -5.71 17.92
CA LEU A 102 -36.42 -4.56 18.75
C LEU A 102 -37.10 -3.47 17.92
N SER A 103 -37.91 -2.63 18.59
CA SER A 103 -38.49 -1.46 17.92
C SER A 103 -37.40 -0.45 17.53
N ILE A 104 -37.64 0.31 16.46
CA ILE A 104 -36.75 1.39 16.01
C ILE A 104 -36.52 2.42 17.14
N SER A 105 -37.54 2.69 17.95
CA SER A 105 -37.45 3.59 19.11
C SER A 105 -36.50 3.04 20.18
N THR A 106 -36.54 1.73 20.43
CA THR A 106 -35.62 1.06 21.36
C THR A 106 -34.19 1.13 20.86
N ILE A 107 -33.95 0.87 19.56
CA ILE A 107 -32.62 0.99 18.95
C ILE A 107 -32.08 2.43 19.04
N LYS A 108 -32.92 3.45 18.84
CA LYS A 108 -32.52 4.85 19.03
C LYS A 108 -32.12 5.14 20.48
N LYS A 109 -32.83 4.57 21.46
CA LYS A 109 -32.48 4.68 22.88
C LYS A 109 -31.14 3.99 23.17
N ILE A 110 -30.96 2.75 22.72
CA ILE A 110 -29.71 1.99 22.87
C ILE A 110 -28.53 2.74 22.25
N LYS A 111 -28.70 3.24 21.02
CA LYS A 111 -27.70 4.10 20.35
C LYS A 111 -27.29 5.28 21.25
N LYS A 112 -28.27 6.06 21.74
CA LYS A 112 -27.99 7.26 22.53
C LYS A 112 -27.25 6.94 23.82
N ILE A 113 -27.68 5.88 24.53
CA ILE A 113 -27.04 5.43 25.77
C ILE A 113 -25.61 4.95 25.49
N THR A 114 -25.44 4.11 24.47
CA THR A 114 -24.13 3.56 24.07
C THR A 114 -23.16 4.67 23.70
N GLN A 115 -23.60 5.64 22.89
CA GLN A 115 -22.78 6.79 22.51
C GLN A 115 -22.40 7.65 23.72
N SER A 116 -23.34 7.89 24.64
CA SER A 116 -23.05 8.65 25.87
C SER A 116 -22.00 7.96 26.73
N LYS A 117 -22.12 6.64 26.90
CA LYS A 117 -21.18 5.80 27.65
C LYS A 117 -19.77 5.84 27.06
N ILE A 118 -19.67 5.64 25.74
CA ILE A 118 -18.38 5.68 25.03
C ILE A 118 -17.75 7.06 25.15
N MET A 119 -18.52 8.13 24.94
CA MET A 119 -18.00 9.50 25.01
C MET A 119 -17.50 9.87 26.41
N GLN A 120 -18.22 9.46 27.46
CA GLN A 120 -17.77 9.64 28.85
C GLN A 120 -16.47 8.90 29.14
N HIS A 121 -16.34 7.66 28.66
CA HIS A 121 -15.13 6.86 28.83
C HIS A 121 -13.92 7.47 28.10
N LEU A 122 -14.13 7.91 26.86
CA LEU A 122 -13.09 8.60 26.08
C LEU A 122 -12.65 9.92 26.73
N GLN A 123 -13.59 10.72 27.23
CA GLN A 123 -13.27 11.98 27.91
C GLN A 123 -12.47 11.73 29.21
N TYR A 124 -12.84 10.70 29.97
CA TYR A 124 -12.11 10.32 31.19
C TYR A 124 -10.68 9.85 30.92
N ASN A 125 -10.45 9.12 29.83
CA ASN A 125 -9.10 8.70 29.46
C ASN A 125 -8.22 9.87 28.99
N LEU A 126 -8.80 10.87 28.30
CA LEU A 126 -8.08 12.08 27.87
C LEU A 126 -7.69 13.01 29.04
N GLU A 127 -8.41 12.99 30.17
CA GLU A 127 -8.09 13.79 31.36
C GLU A 127 -6.98 13.16 32.24
N LYS A 128 -6.60 11.91 31.94
CA LYS A 128 -5.57 11.16 32.70
C LYS A 128 -4.18 11.17 32.05
N GLU A 129 -4.09 11.52 30.77
CA GLU A 129 -2.83 11.75 30.05
C GLU A 129 -2.29 13.16 30.31
#